data_AF-A0A926C126-F1
#
_entry.id   AF-A0A926C126-F1
#
_cell.length_a   1.000
_cell.length_b   1.000
_cell.length_c   1.000
_cell.angle_alpha   90.00
_cell.angle_beta   90.00
_cell.angle_gamma   90.00
#
_symmetry.space_group_name_H-M   'P 1'
#
loop_
_entity.id
_entity.type
_entity.pdbx_description
1 polymer ?
#
loop_
_entity_poly.entity_id
_entity_poly.type
_entity_poly.pdbx_seq_one_letter_code
_entity_poly.pdbx_strand_id
1 'polypeptide(L)'
;TDANRIPGCQSKVWLEAEPNGDTVTFLGDSEPTAQISKGLISLLIRVLSGEKAEAVANADLYFIDKVGMSSLVTSVRAGGLASMIQRMKAYGRAFADQKQTTV
;
A
#
# COMPACT_ATOMS: atom_id res chain seq x y z
N THR A 1 13.48 7.22 -3.14
CA THR A 1 13.57 8.52 -3.83
C THR A 1 12.20 9.16 -3.90
N ASP A 2 12.07 10.43 -4.31
CA ASP A 2 10.74 11.08 -4.44
C ASP A 2 9.80 10.36 -5.42
N ALA A 3 10.32 9.54 -6.34
CA ALA A 3 9.54 8.70 -7.25
C ALA A 3 8.65 7.66 -6.53
N ASN A 4 9.05 7.23 -5.34
CA ASN A 4 8.33 6.25 -4.52
C ASN A 4 7.40 6.92 -3.49
N ARG A 5 7.28 8.25 -3.52
CA ARG A 5 6.44 8.98 -2.57
C ARG A 5 4.96 8.78 -2.89
N ILE A 6 4.16 8.54 -1.85
CA ILE A 6 2.70 8.46 -1.95
C ILE A 6 2.12 9.90 -1.86
N PRO A 7 1.47 10.41 -2.92
CA PRO A 7 0.83 11.71 -2.88
C PRO A 7 -0.46 11.67 -2.04
N GLY A 8 -0.84 12.82 -1.47
CA GLY A 8 -2.08 12.96 -0.70
C GLY A 8 -1.97 12.59 0.79
N CYS A 9 -0.83 12.08 1.25
CA CYS A 9 -0.55 11.95 2.68
C CYS A 9 -0.05 13.30 3.23
N GLN A 10 -0.62 13.77 4.35
CA GLN A 10 -0.15 14.98 5.05
C GLN A 10 1.31 14.83 5.47
N SER A 11 1.65 13.68 6.04
CA SER A 11 3.04 13.26 6.28
C SER A 11 3.59 12.51 5.09
N LYS A 12 4.88 12.68 4.80
CA LYS A 12 5.52 11.96 3.70
C LYS A 12 5.62 10.47 4.00
N VAL A 13 5.19 9.66 3.04
CA VAL A 13 5.28 8.19 3.06
C VAL A 13 5.83 7.75 1.71
N TRP A 14 6.74 6.79 1.75
CA TRP A 14 7.33 6.17 0.57
C TRP A 14 6.99 4.68 0.56
N LEU A 15 6.72 4.17 -0.63
CA LEU A 15 6.41 2.77 -0.89
C LEU A 15 7.07 2.34 -2.19
N GLU A 16 7.78 1.24 -2.10
CA GLU A 16 8.43 0.55 -3.18
C GLU A 16 7.85 -0.86 -3.27
N ALA A 17 7.81 -1.39 -4.50
CA ALA A 17 7.22 -2.68 -4.79
C ALA A 17 8.12 -3.41 -5.79
N GLU A 18 8.42 -4.67 -5.50
CA GLU A 18 9.25 -5.53 -6.33
C GLU A 18 8.46 -6.79 -6.72
N PRO A 19 8.36 -7.10 -8.02
CA PRO A 19 7.74 -8.34 -8.46
C PRO A 19 8.69 -9.52 -8.22
N ASN A 20 8.19 -10.57 -7.57
CA ASN A 20 8.90 -11.81 -7.29
C ASN A 20 8.13 -12.98 -7.89
N GLY A 21 8.39 -13.27 -9.16
CA GLY A 21 7.66 -14.29 -9.91
C GLY A 21 6.20 -13.90 -10.11
N ASP A 22 5.28 -14.53 -9.39
CA ASP A 22 3.85 -14.18 -9.36
C ASP A 22 3.39 -13.33 -8.19
N THR A 23 4.28 -13.12 -7.22
CA THR A 23 4.00 -12.36 -6.02
C THR A 23 4.61 -10.97 -6.05
N VAL A 24 4.18 -10.10 -5.14
CA VAL A 24 4.73 -8.75 -4.97
C VAL A 24 5.26 -8.59 -3.56
N THR A 25 6.48 -8.08 -3.42
CA THR A 25 7.05 -7.69 -2.13
C THR A 25 7.04 -6.17 -2.00
N PHE A 26 6.62 -5.67 -0.83
CA PHE A 26 6.58 -4.24 -0.57
C PHE A 26 7.60 -3.83 0.48
N LEU A 27 8.19 -2.65 0.29
CA LEU A 27 9.04 -1.95 1.25
C LEU A 27 8.50 -0.53 1.40
N GLY A 28 8.44 -0.01 2.62
CA GLY A 28 7.92 1.33 2.84
C GLY A 28 8.35 1.92 4.16
N ASP A 29 8.39 3.25 4.20
CA ASP A 29 8.71 4.01 5.39
C ASP A 29 8.02 5.38 5.32
N SER A 30 8.05 6.11 6.43
CA SER A 30 7.52 7.46 6.53
C SER A 30 8.54 8.42 7.13
N GLU A 31 8.25 9.72 7.05
CA GLU A 31 9.03 10.70 7.80
C GLU A 31 9.01 10.41 9.33
N PRO A 32 10.05 10.81 10.08
CA PRO A 32 10.20 10.45 11.50
C PRO A 32 9.05 10.90 12.40
N THR A 33 8.33 11.96 12.02
CA THR A 33 7.19 12.52 12.77
C THR A 33 5.88 11.74 12.54
N ALA A 34 5.84 10.85 11.55
CA ALA A 34 4.60 10.22 11.07
C ALA A 34 4.36 8.82 11.64
N GLN A 35 4.39 8.68 12.97
CA GLN A 35 4.33 7.38 13.65
C GLN A 35 3.07 6.55 13.33
N ILE A 36 1.91 7.20 13.19
CA ILE A 36 0.66 6.51 12.81
C ILE A 36 0.73 6.03 11.37
N SER A 37 1.19 6.87 10.44
CA SER A 37 1.37 6.49 9.03
C SER A 37 2.35 5.33 8.89
N LYS A 38 3.43 5.33 9.68
CA LYS A 38 4.39 4.21 9.76
C LYS A 38 3.72 2.92 10.19
N GLY A 39 2.88 2.96 11.23
CA GLY A 39 2.12 1.80 11.68
C GLY A 39 1.15 1.26 10.60
N LEU A 40 0.43 2.17 9.93
CA LEU A 40 -0.52 1.81 8.87
C LEU A 40 0.16 1.17 7.66
N ILE A 41 1.22 1.80 7.13
CA ILE A 41 1.95 1.23 5.98
C ILE A 41 2.61 -0.10 6.35
N SER A 42 3.13 -0.24 7.58
CA SER A 42 3.71 -1.50 8.05
C SER A 42 2.68 -2.62 8.11
N LEU A 43 1.45 -2.32 8.55
CA LEU A 43 0.34 -3.28 8.56
C LEU A 43 -0.02 -3.71 7.13
N LEU A 44 -0.16 -2.76 6.22
CA LEU A 44 -0.48 -3.03 4.82
C LEU A 44 0.61 -3.87 4.14
N ILE A 45 1.88 -3.51 4.35
CA ILE A 45 3.03 -4.28 3.84
C ILE A 45 2.95 -5.72 4.36
N ARG A 46 2.68 -5.92 5.65
CA ARG A 46 2.58 -7.26 6.24
C ARG A 46 1.42 -8.09 5.68
N VAL A 47 0.32 -7.46 5.29
CA VAL A 47 -0.87 -8.15 4.75
C VAL A 47 -0.74 -8.45 3.26
N LEU A 48 -0.10 -7.58 2.48
CA LEU A 48 -0.09 -7.66 1.01
C LEU A 48 1.24 -8.14 0.41
N SER A 49 2.33 -8.15 1.18
CA SER A 49 3.60 -8.68 0.67
C SER A 49 3.57 -10.20 0.58
N GLY A 50 4.08 -10.75 -0.52
CA GLY A 50 4.03 -12.17 -0.84
C GLY A 50 2.73 -12.62 -1.50
N GLU A 51 1.76 -11.71 -1.66
CA GLU A 51 0.52 -12.00 -2.37
C GLU A 51 0.69 -11.87 -3.88
N LYS A 52 -0.16 -12.57 -4.64
CA LYS A 52 -0.17 -12.49 -6.10
C LYS A 52 -0.50 -11.08 -6.58
N ALA A 53 0.13 -10.63 -7.66
CA ALA A 53 -0.10 -9.30 -8.22
C ALA A 53 -1.60 -9.00 -8.49
N GLU A 54 -2.33 -9.98 -9.03
CA GLU A 54 -3.78 -9.90 -9.25
C GLU A 54 -4.59 -9.84 -7.94
N ALA A 55 -4.16 -10.58 -6.92
CA ALA A 55 -4.80 -10.55 -5.60
C ALA A 55 -4.60 -9.18 -4.94
N VAL A 56 -3.39 -8.60 -5.05
CA VAL A 56 -3.09 -7.25 -4.58
C VAL A 56 -3.92 -6.20 -5.34
N ALA A 57 -4.04 -6.32 -6.66
CA ALA A 57 -4.83 -5.40 -7.48
C ALA A 57 -6.31 -5.34 -7.06
N ASN A 58 -6.86 -6.50 -6.69
CA ASN A 58 -8.27 -6.69 -6.33
C ASN A 58 -8.52 -6.72 -4.82
N ALA A 59 -7.48 -6.53 -3.99
CA ALA A 59 -7.57 -6.69 -2.55
C ALA A 59 -8.68 -5.81 -1.96
N ASP A 60 -9.67 -6.43 -1.32
CA ASP A 60 -10.65 -5.69 -0.52
C ASP A 60 -10.19 -5.65 0.93
N LEU A 61 -9.78 -4.47 1.39
CA LEU A 61 -9.21 -4.27 2.72
C LEU A 61 -10.30 -3.91 3.74
N TYR A 62 -11.48 -4.54 3.61
CA TYR A 62 -12.64 -4.38 4.48
C TYR A 62 -12.34 -4.59 5.97
N PHE A 63 -11.23 -5.28 6.29
CA PHE A 63 -10.82 -5.48 7.67
C PHE A 63 -10.49 -4.15 8.35
N ILE A 64 -9.97 -3.15 7.63
CA ILE A 64 -9.61 -1.84 8.18
C ILE A 64 -10.80 -1.19 8.92
N ASP A 65 -11.99 -1.27 8.34
CA ASP A 65 -13.20 -0.76 8.99
C ASP A 65 -13.69 -1.68 10.11
N LYS A 66 -13.56 -3.00 9.94
CA LYS A 66 -14.00 -4.00 10.93
C LYS A 66 -13.16 -4.04 12.20
N VAL A 67 -11.85 -3.75 12.16
CA VAL A 67 -11.02 -3.67 13.38
C VAL A 67 -11.24 -2.36 14.16
N GLY A 68 -12.17 -1.50 13.71
CA GLY A 68 -12.42 -0.22 14.34
C GLY A 68 -11.31 0.81 14.09
N MET A 69 -10.43 0.57 13.11
CA MET A 69 -9.35 1.49 12.77
C MET A 69 -9.90 2.85 12.30
N SER A 70 -11.11 2.90 11.73
CA SER A 70 -11.82 4.13 11.36
C SER A 70 -12.06 5.07 12.55
N SER A 71 -12.04 4.57 13.80
CA SER A 71 -12.15 5.39 15.03
C SER A 71 -10.83 6.01 15.49
N LEU A 72 -9.68 5.48 15.05
CA LEU A 72 -8.33 5.96 15.40
C LEU A 72 -7.78 6.97 14.39
N VAL A 73 -8.44 7.08 13.25
CA VAL A 73 -7.95 7.74 12.06
C VAL A 73 -8.83 8.98 11.81
N THR A 74 -8.29 10.17 12.11
CA THR A 74 -8.96 11.44 11.79
C THR A 74 -9.22 11.55 10.28
N SER A 75 -10.17 12.39 9.86
CA SER A 75 -10.55 12.58 8.44
C SER A 75 -9.35 12.72 7.48
N VAL A 76 -8.29 13.42 7.92
CA VAL A 76 -7.04 13.59 7.16
C VAL A 76 -6.22 12.30 7.03
N ARG A 77 -6.19 11.49 8.10
CA ARG A 77 -5.44 10.22 8.11
C ARG A 77 -6.15 9.13 7.32
N ALA A 78 -7.48 9.22 7.16
CA ALA A 78 -8.27 8.30 6.35
C ALA A 78 -7.94 8.48 4.86
N GLY A 79 -7.74 9.74 4.42
CA GLY A 79 -7.26 10.05 3.08
C GLY A 79 -5.87 9.46 2.79
N GLY A 80 -4.94 9.57 3.75
CA GLY A 80 -3.61 8.96 3.63
C GLY A 80 -3.66 7.44 3.49
N LEU A 81 -4.49 6.77 4.29
CA LEU A 81 -4.69 5.32 4.20
C LEU A 81 -5.26 4.91 2.83
N ALA A 82 -6.28 5.62 2.33
CA ALA A 82 -6.83 5.38 1.01
C ALA A 82 -5.77 5.54 -0.10
N SER A 83 -4.94 6.58 -0.03
CA SER A 83 -3.83 6.78 -0.97
C SER A 83 -2.81 5.64 -0.95
N MET A 84 -2.48 5.11 0.23
CA MET A 84 -1.57 3.96 0.36
C MET A 84 -2.15 2.72 -0.33
N ILE A 85 -3.42 2.42 -0.07
CA ILE A 85 -4.13 1.28 -0.66
C ILE A 85 -4.17 1.41 -2.18
N GLN A 86 -4.54 2.60 -2.69
CA GLN A 86 -4.58 2.84 -4.14
C GLN A 86 -3.22 2.66 -4.80
N ARG A 87 -2.14 3.11 -4.15
CA ARG A 87 -0.78 2.93 -4.65
C ARG A 87 -0.38 1.45 -4.70
N MET A 88 -0.65 0.68 -3.65
CA MET A 88 -0.37 -0.76 -3.63
C MET A 88 -1.16 -1.51 -4.71
N LYS A 89 -2.45 -1.20 -4.87
CA LYS A 89 -3.27 -1.77 -5.95
C LYS A 89 -2.76 -1.42 -7.33
N ALA A 90 -2.25 -0.19 -7.52
CA ALA A 90 -1.66 0.23 -8.78
C ALA A 90 -0.41 -0.58 -9.13
N TYR A 91 0.46 -0.86 -8.15
CA TYR A 91 1.60 -1.78 -8.34
C TYR A 91 1.13 -3.19 -8.69
N GLY A 92 0.12 -3.71 -7.98
CA GLY A 92 -0.49 -5.02 -8.28
C GLY A 92 -0.99 -5.11 -9.73
N ARG A 93 -1.72 -4.10 -10.21
CA ARG A 93 -2.16 -4.03 -11.61
C ARG A 93 -0.99 -3.99 -12.59
N ALA A 94 -0.02 -3.10 -12.38
CA ALA A 94 1.13 -2.97 -13.27
C ALA A 94 1.92 -4.28 -13.40
N PHE A 95 2.11 -5.02 -12.31
CA PHE A 95 2.82 -6.30 -12.34
C PHE A 95 1.96 -7.46 -12.86
N ALA A 96 0.63 -7.41 -12.69
CA ALA A 96 -0.27 -8.36 -13.31
C ALA A 96 -0.29 -8.20 -14.85
N ASP A 97 -0.31 -6.96 -15.34
CA ASP A 97 -0.32 -6.66 -16.78
C ASP A 97 1.02 -7.02 -17.45
N GLN A 98 2.15 -6.82 -16.76
CA GLN A 98 3.48 -7.21 -17.27
C GLN A 98 3.61 -8.72 -17.53
N LYS A 99 2.89 -9.56 -16.77
CA LYS A 99 2.85 -11.01 -17.03
C LYS A 99 2.12 -11.36 -18.32
N GLN A 100 1.15 -10.57 -18.76
CA GLN A 100 0.41 -10.84 -19.99
C GLN A 100 1.20 -10.49 -21.26
N THR A 101 2.26 -9.67 -21.14
CA THR A 101 3.06 -9.25 -22.30
C THR A 101 4.23 -10.21 -22.60
N THR A 102 4.50 -11.18 -21.73
CA THR A 102 5.50 -12.23 -21.98
C THR A 102 4.81 -13.50 -22.49
N VAL A 103 4.26 -13.44 -23.70
CA VAL A 103 3.80 -14.60 -24.48
C VAL A 103 4.33 -14.45 -25.90
#